data_AF-U1NQP5-F1
#
_entry.id   AF-U1NQP5-F1
#
_cell.length_a   1.000
_cell.length_b   1.000
_cell.length_c   1.000
_cell.angle_alpha   90.00
_cell.angle_beta   90.00
_cell.angle_gamma   90.00
#
_symmetry.space_group_name_H-M   'P 1'
#
loop_
_entity.id
_entity.type
_entity.pdbx_description
1 polymer ?
#
loop_
_entity_poly.entity_id
_entity_poly.type
_entity_poly.pdbx_seq_one_letter_code
_entity_poly.pdbx_strand_id
1 'polypeptide(L)' 'MYQLQFASSHHLTDEDERTLVVNEYDDLGSMYMLVLQDGSRQSVGKQLIESIEETDG' A
#
# COMPACT_ATOMS: atom_id res chain seq x y z
N MET A 1 -10.90 1.37 -5.31
CA MET A 1 -9.42 1.23 -5.23
C MET A 1 -9.02 1.52 -3.79
N TYR A 2 -7.77 1.31 -3.40
CA TYR A 2 -7.34 1.63 -2.03
C TYR A 2 -6.12 2.55 -2.05
N GLN A 3 -6.13 3.54 -1.19
CA GLN A 3 -5.00 4.42 -0.95
C GLN A 3 -4.37 4.04 0.40
N LEU A 4 -3.10 3.66 0.36
CA LEU A 4 -2.32 3.38 1.55
C LEU A 4 -1.44 4.57 1.89
N GLN A 5 -1.39 4.91 3.17
CA GLN A 5 -0.43 5.85 3.72
C GLN A 5 0.66 5.08 4.46
N PHE A 6 1.91 5.29 4.08
CA PHE A 6 3.08 4.80 4.79
C PHE A 6 3.47 5.74 5.93
N ALA A 7 3.94 5.17 7.04
CA ALA A 7 4.42 5.94 8.20
C ALA A 7 5.68 6.79 7.88
N SER A 8 6.43 6.41 6.86
CA SER A 8 7.65 7.07 6.38
C SER A 8 7.81 6.85 4.87
N SER A 9 8.72 7.58 4.22
CA SER A 9 9.00 7.39 2.79
C SER A 9 9.29 5.93 2.47
N HIS A 10 8.70 5.42 1.39
CA HIS A 10 8.77 4.01 1.01
C HIS A 10 9.25 3.86 -0.42
N HIS A 11 9.97 2.78 -0.72
CA HIS A 11 10.47 2.52 -2.09
C HIS A 11 9.38 2.15 -3.11
N LEU A 12 8.14 1.98 -2.65
CA LEU A 12 6.99 1.65 -3.51
C LEU A 12 6.23 2.91 -3.96
N THR A 13 6.56 4.06 -3.37
CA THR A 13 6.01 5.36 -3.70
C THR A 13 7.07 6.18 -4.43
N ASP A 14 6.65 7.19 -5.19
CA ASP A 14 7.60 8.11 -5.83
C ASP A 14 8.43 8.84 -4.77
N GLU A 15 9.68 9.18 -5.10
CA GLU A 15 10.74 9.60 -4.17
C GLU A 15 10.34 10.79 -3.27
N ASP A 16 9.90 10.47 -2.04
CA ASP A 16 9.43 11.34 -0.92
C ASP A 16 7.92 11.29 -0.65
N GLU A 17 7.16 10.65 -1.53
CA GLU A 17 5.77 10.36 -1.27
C GLU A 17 5.62 9.26 -0.22
N ARG A 18 4.48 9.29 0.47
CA ARG A 18 4.09 8.29 1.46
C ARG A 18 2.77 7.64 1.09
N THR A 19 2.24 7.95 -0.07
CA THR A 19 0.90 7.54 -0.47
C THR A 19 1.03 6.61 -1.67
N LEU A 20 0.39 5.45 -1.60
CA LEU A 20 0.39 4.45 -2.67
C LEU A 20 -1.04 4.06 -2.99
N VAL A 21 -1.41 4.15 -4.26
CA VAL A 21 -2.69 3.64 -4.74
C VAL A 21 -2.51 2.20 -5.21
N VAL A 22 -3.34 1.31 -4.70
CA VAL A 22 -3.36 -0.11 -5.07
C VAL A 22 -4.77 -0.50 -5.53
N ASN A 23 -4.84 -1.56 -6.33
CA ASN A 23 -6.12 -2.10 -6.77
C ASN A 23 -6.79 -2.85 -5.62
N GLU A 24 -6.04 -3.72 -4.95
CA GLU A 24 -6.50 -4.61 -3.88
C GLU A 24 -5.39 -4.83 -2.85
N TYR A 25 -5.75 -5.30 -1.65
CA TYR A 25 -4.79 -5.80 -0.68
C TYR A 25 -5.37 -6.98 0.10
N ASP A 26 -4.52 -7.96 0.44
CA ASP A 26 -4.85 -9.06 1.33
C ASP A 26 -4.13 -8.93 2.67
N ASP A 27 -4.84 -9.23 3.76
CA ASP A 27 -4.28 -9.31 5.10
C ASP A 27 -3.69 -10.71 5.36
N LEU A 28 -2.35 -10.79 5.50
CA LEU A 28 -1.62 -12.03 5.78
C LEU A 28 -1.14 -12.10 7.24
N GLY A 29 -1.83 -11.42 8.17
CA GLY A 29 -1.51 -11.39 9.59
C GLY A 29 -0.52 -10.28 9.94
N SER A 30 0.78 -10.48 9.70
CA SER A 30 1.83 -9.48 10.01
C SER A 30 2.20 -8.58 8.82
N MET A 31 1.72 -8.93 7.63
CA MET A 31 1.99 -8.20 6.38
C MET A 31 0.70 -8.02 5.59
N TYR A 32 0.68 -7.02 4.72
CA TYR A 32 -0.27 -6.89 3.64
C TYR A 32 0.36 -7.36 2.33
N MET A 33 -0.40 -8.10 1.53
CA MET A 33 -0.06 -8.37 0.14
C MET A 33 -0.83 -7.36 -0.72
N LEU A 34 -0.11 -6.44 -1.35
CA LEU A 34 -0.68 -5.37 -2.18
C LEU A 34 -0.73 -5.82 -3.64
N VAL A 35 -1.83 -5.54 -4.32
CA VAL A 35 -1.96 -5.67 -5.77
C VAL A 35 -1.82 -4.27 -6.37
N LEU A 36 -0.66 -3.97 -6.93
CA LEU A 36 -0.36 -2.66 -7.51
C LEU A 36 -1.19 -2.40 -8.78
N GLN A 37 -1.21 -1.14 -9.25
CA GLN A 37 -1.99 -0.75 -10.43
C GLN A 37 -1.54 -1.44 -11.72
N ASP A 38 -0.28 -1.87 -11.79
CA ASP A 38 0.27 -2.66 -12.90
C ASP A 38 -0.07 -4.16 -12.83
N GLY A 39 -0.82 -4.59 -11.81
CA GLY A 39 -1.20 -5.98 -11.55
C GLY A 39 -0.12 -6.81 -10.86
N SER A 40 1.05 -6.24 -10.58
CA SER A 40 2.09 -6.90 -9.79
C SER A 40 1.69 -6.99 -8.32
N ARG A 41 2.31 -7.92 -7.59
CA ARG A 41 2.05 -8.14 -6.17
C ARG A 41 3.28 -7.81 -5.33
N GLN A 42 3.09 -7.04 -4.26
CA GLN A 42 4.15 -6.65 -3.33
C GLN A 42 3.74 -6.91 -1.89
N SER A 43 4.63 -7.52 -1.10
CA SER A 43 4.40 -7.72 0.33
C SER A 43 4.97 -6.56 1.13
N VAL A 44 4.14 -5.94 1.96
CA VAL A 44 4.53 -4.84 2.85
C VAL A 44 4.16 -5.18 4.28
N GLY A 45 5.10 -5.00 5.21
CA GLY A 45 4.82 -5.24 6.62
C GLY A 45 3.89 -4.18 7.21
N LYS A 46 2.89 -4.60 8.00
CA LYS A 46 1.86 -3.69 8.52
C LYS A 46 2.39 -2.55 9.36
N GLN A 47 3.53 -2.74 10.04
CA GLN A 47 4.15 -1.68 10.84
C GLN A 47 4.62 -0.47 10.00
N LEU A 48 4.69 -0.61 8.68
CA LEU A 48 5.06 0.47 7.76
C LEU A 48 3.84 1.26 7.26
N ILE A 49 2.62 0.74 7.47
CA ILE A 49 1.36 1.35 7.03
C ILE A 49 0.74 2.11 8.19
N GLU A 50 0.43 3.38 7.97
CA GLU A 50 -0.24 4.26 8.91
C GLU A 50 -1.77 4.18 8.75
N SER A 51 -2.26 4.19 7.51
CA SER A 51 -3.69 4.04 7.21
C SER A 51 -3.92 3.40 5.83
N ILE A 52 -5.11 2.81 5.68
CA ILE A 52 -5.62 2.33 4.39
C ILE A 52 -7.05 2.87 4.27
N GLU A 53 -7.30 3.60 3.19
CA GLU A 53 -8.60 4.18 2.89
C GLU A 53 -9.10 3.65 1.55
N GLU A 54 -10.39 3.33 1.47
CA GLU A 54 -11.04 3.04 0.20
C GLU A 54 -11.19 4.35 -0.58
N THR A 55 -10.70 4.37 -1.81
CA THR A 55 -10.92 5.49 -2.73
C THR A 55 -12.03 5.13 -3.69
N ASP A 56 -13.07 5.98 -3.68
CA ASP A 56 -14.08 6.00 -4.72
C ASP A 56 -13.37 6.34 -6.05
N GLY A 57 -13.45 5.40 -6.99
CA GLY A 57 -12.92 5.57 -8.35
C GLY A 57 -13.80 6.45 -9.21
#